data_AF-A0A1X2IY90-F1
#
_entry.id   AF-A0A1X2IY90-F1
#
_cell.length_a   1.000
_cell.length_b   1.000
_cell.length_c   1.000
_cell.angle_alpha   90.00
_cell.angle_beta   90.00
_cell.angle_gamma   90.00
#
_symmetry.space_group_name_H-M   'P 1'
#
loop_
_entity.id
_entity.type
_entity.pdbx_description
1 polymer ?
#
loop_
_entity_poly.entity_id
_entity_poly.type
_entity_poly.pdbx_seq_one_letter_code
_entity_poly.pdbx_strand_id
1 'polypeptide(L)'
;MLRPLYTNRATKVLLVGPASSGKRTLANQLMRSPKIFYSTHLMDEMDMDCFDRLVDMDYVLIFVDMTNTASLKLLEDTFAHMEPEYLLYKCAIIFTKVDMVNLWMLDEDHVRHIIEQHGSPYTFYANLQDELLRRNIGEQITRAICIGTFQQRQVHPLGVKLLNNRDFNNNDTTHVDNDHYGQEDQNEYGQSQHDEDQDEHGGDQYSQGK
;
A
#
# COMPACT_ATOMS: atom_id res chain seq x y z
N MET A 1 10.08 -31.49 -0.90
CA MET A 1 8.92 -30.57 -1.02
C MET A 1 8.55 -30.43 -2.48
N LEU A 2 7.42 -31.00 -2.91
CA LEU A 2 6.92 -30.87 -4.27
C LEU A 2 6.35 -29.46 -4.46
N ARG A 3 6.92 -28.69 -5.41
CA ARG A 3 6.45 -27.35 -5.77
C ARG A 3 5.09 -27.43 -6.46
N PRO A 4 4.20 -26.44 -6.33
CA PRO A 4 2.96 -26.41 -7.11
C PRO A 4 3.29 -26.38 -8.61
N LEU A 5 3.04 -27.51 -9.27
CA LEU A 5 3.01 -27.66 -10.73
C LEU A 5 1.68 -27.11 -11.23
N TYR A 6 1.66 -25.99 -11.97
CA TYR A 6 0.60 -25.81 -12.99
C TYR A 6 1.05 -25.23 -14.32
N THR A 7 2.22 -24.60 -14.46
CA THR A 7 2.91 -24.45 -15.75
C THR A 7 4.43 -24.36 -15.53
N ASN A 8 5.25 -24.90 -16.46
CA ASN A 8 6.70 -24.64 -16.50
C ASN A 8 7.03 -23.24 -17.06
N ARG A 9 6.02 -22.37 -17.22
CA ARG A 9 6.13 -21.06 -17.86
C ARG A 9 6.08 -19.98 -16.79
N ALA A 10 6.91 -18.96 -16.95
CA ALA A 10 6.86 -17.77 -16.10
C ALA A 10 5.55 -17.00 -16.32
N THR A 11 4.92 -16.55 -15.22
CA THR A 11 3.78 -15.64 -15.23
C THR A 11 4.22 -14.29 -15.78
N LYS A 12 3.65 -13.87 -16.90
CA LYS A 12 3.92 -12.58 -17.53
C LYS A 12 3.15 -11.50 -16.80
N VAL A 13 3.86 -10.56 -16.19
CA VAL A 13 3.28 -9.45 -15.43
C VAL A 13 3.70 -8.14 -16.08
N LEU A 14 2.72 -7.34 -16.49
CA LEU A 14 2.95 -5.99 -17.01
C LEU A 14 2.78 -4.98 -15.88
N LEU A 15 3.78 -4.10 -15.71
CA LEU A 15 3.75 -2.99 -14.78
C LEU A 15 3.64 -1.70 -15.59
N VAL A 16 2.50 -1.03 -15.48
CA VAL A 16 2.17 0.22 -16.19
C VAL A 16 2.20 1.37 -15.20
N GLY A 17 2.80 2.50 -15.55
CA GLY A 17 2.87 3.66 -14.66
C GLY A 17 3.89 4.66 -15.15
N PRO A 18 3.88 5.93 -14.71
CA PRO A 18 4.87 6.90 -15.16
C PRO A 18 6.28 6.53 -14.70
N ALA A 19 7.29 7.17 -15.29
CA ALA A 19 8.67 7.05 -14.85
C ALA A 19 8.79 7.33 -13.34
N SER A 20 9.64 6.57 -12.66
CA SER A 20 9.90 6.71 -11.22
C SER A 20 8.73 6.40 -10.28
N SER A 21 7.62 5.82 -10.74
CA SER A 21 6.52 5.34 -9.88
C SER A 21 6.86 4.11 -9.02
N GLY A 22 8.10 3.63 -9.04
CA GLY A 22 8.55 2.48 -8.25
C GLY A 22 8.33 1.11 -8.89
N LYS A 23 7.90 1.03 -10.17
CA LYS A 23 7.71 -0.24 -10.90
C LYS A 23 8.90 -1.17 -10.83
N ARG A 24 10.11 -0.66 -11.11
CA ARG A 24 11.35 -1.46 -11.06
C ARG A 24 11.62 -2.00 -9.65
N THR A 25 11.38 -1.20 -8.63
CA THR A 25 11.54 -1.58 -7.22
C THR A 25 10.59 -2.71 -6.85
N LEU A 26 9.31 -2.61 -7.22
CA LEU A 26 8.34 -3.67 -6.97
C LEU A 26 8.64 -4.92 -7.80
N ALA A 27 8.98 -4.79 -9.09
CA ALA A 27 9.35 -5.92 -9.94
C ALA A 27 10.51 -6.73 -9.34
N ASN A 28 11.56 -6.05 -8.87
CA ASN A 28 12.67 -6.69 -8.17
C ASN A 28 12.23 -7.41 -6.89
N GLN A 29 11.29 -6.84 -6.15
CA GLN A 29 10.74 -7.48 -4.97
C GLN A 29 9.90 -8.72 -5.31
N LEU A 30 9.08 -8.67 -6.37
CA LEU A 30 8.28 -9.81 -6.85
C LEU A 30 9.19 -10.96 -7.30
N MET A 31 10.26 -10.67 -8.04
CA MET A 31 11.23 -11.68 -8.50
C MET A 31 11.94 -12.42 -7.35
N ARG A 32 11.97 -11.87 -6.13
CA ARG A 32 12.50 -12.56 -4.93
C ARG A 32 11.52 -13.57 -4.34
N SER A 33 10.25 -13.55 -4.73
CA SER A 33 9.24 -14.44 -4.20
C SER A 33 9.40 -15.85 -4.78
N PRO A 34 9.57 -16.89 -3.95
CA PRO A 34 9.75 -18.27 -4.45
C PRO A 34 8.42 -18.94 -4.83
N LYS A 35 7.29 -18.24 -4.70
CA LYS A 35 5.95 -18.83 -4.86
C LYS A 35 5.62 -19.12 -6.32
N ILE A 36 6.01 -18.23 -7.22
CA ILE A 36 5.76 -18.34 -8.67
C ILE A 36 6.96 -17.77 -9.45
N PHE A 37 7.11 -18.18 -10.70
CA PHE A 37 8.12 -17.63 -11.60
C PHE A 37 7.55 -16.42 -12.35
N TYR A 38 8.30 -15.34 -12.44
CA TYR A 38 7.86 -14.09 -13.07
C TYR A 38 8.62 -13.80 -14.37
N SER A 39 7.91 -13.22 -15.33
CA SER A 39 8.47 -12.42 -16.43
C SER A 39 7.85 -11.03 -16.33
N THR A 40 8.62 -10.04 -15.88
CA THR A 40 8.09 -8.68 -15.67
C THR A 40 8.38 -7.78 -16.85
N HIS A 41 7.37 -7.08 -17.33
CA HIS A 41 7.45 -6.08 -18.39
C HIS A 41 7.11 -4.71 -17.81
N LEU A 42 7.88 -3.67 -18.15
CA LEU A 42 7.66 -2.31 -17.66
C LEU A 42 7.19 -1.44 -18.81
N MET A 43 6.23 -0.57 -18.52
CA MET A 43 5.67 0.35 -19.51
C MET A 43 5.38 1.70 -18.86
N ASP A 44 5.82 2.76 -19.54
CA ASP A 44 5.72 4.13 -19.05
C ASP A 44 4.59 4.93 -19.73
N GLU A 45 4.14 4.48 -20.90
CA GLU A 45 3.14 5.14 -21.75
C GLU A 45 2.26 4.07 -22.43
N MET A 46 1.02 4.43 -22.76
CA MET A 46 0.09 3.59 -23.53
C MET A 46 -0.05 4.16 -24.94
N ASP A 47 0.24 3.35 -25.96
CA ASP A 47 -0.07 3.63 -27.37
C ASP A 47 -0.85 2.45 -27.99
N MET A 48 -1.34 2.63 -29.22
CA MET A 48 -2.12 1.61 -29.92
C MET A 48 -1.32 0.32 -30.16
N ASP A 49 0.01 0.41 -30.31
CA ASP A 49 0.89 -0.74 -30.53
C ASP A 49 1.15 -1.52 -29.21
N CYS A 50 0.92 -0.89 -28.06
CA CYS A 50 1.02 -1.51 -26.74
C CYS A 50 -0.18 -2.40 -26.39
N PHE A 51 -1.30 -2.31 -27.12
CA PHE A 51 -2.48 -3.16 -26.89
C PHE A 51 -2.15 -4.64 -27.09
N ASP A 52 -1.41 -4.99 -28.16
CA ASP A 52 -0.99 -6.37 -28.43
C ASP A 52 -0.16 -6.95 -27.28
N ARG A 53 0.64 -6.09 -26.62
CA ARG A 53 1.42 -6.49 -25.45
C ARG A 53 0.51 -6.76 -24.26
N LEU A 54 -0.53 -5.94 -24.04
CA LEU A 54 -1.47 -6.12 -22.95
C LEU A 54 -2.20 -7.46 -23.06
N VAL A 55 -2.62 -7.86 -24.26
CA VAL A 55 -3.36 -9.12 -24.51
C VAL A 55 -2.55 -10.38 -24.15
N ASP A 56 -1.23 -10.36 -24.29
CA ASP A 56 -0.35 -11.51 -23.98
C ASP A 56 0.06 -11.61 -22.50
N MET A 57 -0.41 -10.71 -21.64
CA MET A 57 -0.02 -10.69 -20.22
C MET A 57 -0.94 -11.54 -19.35
N ASP A 58 -0.37 -12.23 -18.37
CA ASP A 58 -1.16 -13.02 -17.43
C ASP A 58 -1.77 -12.12 -16.33
N TYR A 59 -1.11 -11.00 -16.02
CA TYR A 59 -1.55 -10.03 -15.00
C TYR A 59 -1.02 -8.61 -15.28
N VAL A 60 -1.79 -7.59 -14.94
CA VAL A 60 -1.44 -6.17 -15.10
C VAL A 60 -1.43 -5.46 -13.74
N LEU A 61 -0.37 -4.72 -13.46
CA LEU A 61 -0.23 -3.85 -12.30
C LEU A 61 -0.17 -2.40 -12.79
N ILE A 62 -1.19 -1.60 -12.47
CA ILE A 62 -1.26 -0.19 -12.87
C ILE A 62 -0.85 0.68 -11.68
N PHE A 63 0.20 1.46 -11.85
CA PHE A 63 0.76 2.31 -10.81
C PHE A 63 0.21 3.72 -10.91
N VAL A 64 -0.41 4.16 -9.82
CA VAL A 64 -0.82 5.54 -9.57
C VAL A 64 0.20 6.16 -8.61
N ASP A 65 1.07 7.00 -9.14
CA ASP A 65 2.00 7.81 -8.39
C ASP A 65 1.27 9.09 -7.95
N MET A 66 0.97 9.18 -6.66
CA MET A 66 0.19 10.30 -6.11
C MET A 66 0.88 11.66 -6.28
N THR A 67 2.20 11.68 -6.54
CA THR A 67 2.96 12.92 -6.78
C THR A 67 3.17 13.21 -8.27
N ASN A 68 2.45 12.54 -9.18
CA ASN A 68 2.64 12.72 -10.62
C ASN A 68 1.29 12.70 -11.36
N THR A 69 0.90 13.84 -11.94
CA THR A 69 -0.37 13.97 -12.67
C THR A 69 -0.47 13.08 -13.90
N ALA A 70 0.66 12.68 -14.50
CA ALA A 70 0.67 11.76 -15.64
C ALA A 70 0.12 10.36 -15.29
N SER A 71 0.13 9.98 -14.00
CA SER A 71 -0.44 8.71 -13.57
C SER A 71 -1.93 8.59 -13.83
N LEU A 72 -2.68 9.69 -13.68
CA LEU A 72 -4.12 9.69 -13.89
C LEU A 72 -4.47 9.43 -15.37
N LYS A 73 -3.83 10.19 -16.27
CA LYS A 73 -3.99 9.99 -17.70
C LYS A 73 -3.64 8.55 -18.11
N LEU A 74 -2.53 8.02 -17.60
CA LEU A 74 -2.10 6.67 -17.94
C LEU A 74 -3.05 5.60 -17.40
N LEU A 75 -3.68 5.82 -16.25
CA LEU A 75 -4.73 4.96 -15.71
C LEU A 75 -5.94 4.92 -16.66
N GLU A 76 -6.44 6.08 -17.07
CA GLU A 76 -7.57 6.22 -18.00
C GLU A 76 -7.25 5.59 -19.35
N ASP A 77 -6.09 5.91 -19.92
CA ASP A 77 -5.61 5.34 -21.19
C ASP A 77 -5.50 3.80 -21.06
N THR A 78 -5.02 3.29 -19.93
CA THR A 78 -4.93 1.83 -19.72
C THR A 78 -6.30 1.18 -19.67
N PHE A 79 -7.26 1.77 -18.95
CA PHE A 79 -8.62 1.24 -18.87
C PHE A 79 -9.35 1.28 -20.22
N ALA A 80 -9.15 2.32 -21.02
CA ALA A 80 -9.74 2.42 -22.36
C ALA A 80 -9.30 1.29 -23.30
N HIS A 81 -8.11 0.74 -23.07
CA HIS A 81 -7.50 -0.33 -23.88
C HIS A 81 -7.58 -1.71 -23.20
N MET A 82 -8.23 -1.84 -22.06
CA MET A 82 -8.24 -3.09 -21.30
C MET A 82 -9.53 -3.86 -21.53
N GLU A 83 -9.42 -5.16 -21.86
CA GLU A 83 -10.60 -6.02 -21.96
C GLU A 83 -11.27 -6.20 -20.59
N PRO A 84 -12.61 -6.33 -20.53
CA PRO A 84 -13.33 -6.49 -19.26
C PRO A 84 -12.82 -7.62 -18.37
N GLU A 85 -12.28 -8.70 -18.94
CA GLU A 85 -11.71 -9.82 -18.19
C GLU A 85 -10.57 -9.39 -17.27
N TYR A 86 -9.70 -8.48 -17.74
CA TYR A 86 -8.57 -8.00 -16.93
C TYR A 86 -9.05 -7.22 -15.72
N LEU A 87 -10.03 -6.33 -15.90
CA LEU A 87 -10.62 -5.52 -14.83
C LEU A 87 -11.31 -6.38 -13.76
N LEU A 88 -11.78 -7.58 -14.10
CA LEU A 88 -12.43 -8.46 -13.14
C LEU A 88 -11.44 -9.14 -12.18
N TYR A 89 -10.31 -9.64 -12.68
CA TYR A 89 -9.39 -10.41 -11.83
C TYR A 89 -7.93 -10.53 -12.31
N LYS A 90 -7.55 -9.96 -13.46
CA LYS A 90 -6.14 -9.95 -13.92
C LYS A 90 -5.49 -8.58 -13.81
N CYS A 91 -6.07 -7.68 -13.03
CA CYS A 91 -5.56 -6.33 -12.84
C CYS A 91 -5.55 -5.95 -11.35
N ALA A 92 -4.53 -5.20 -10.96
CA ALA A 92 -4.49 -4.48 -9.68
C ALA A 92 -3.94 -3.06 -9.86
N ILE A 93 -4.46 -2.14 -9.05
CA ILE A 93 -4.02 -0.75 -8.94
C ILE A 93 -3.07 -0.63 -7.76
N ILE A 94 -1.93 0.02 -7.97
CA ILE A 94 -0.89 0.25 -6.97
C ILE A 94 -0.75 1.74 -6.77
N PHE A 95 -1.29 2.26 -5.66
CA PHE A 95 -1.01 3.61 -5.20
C PHE A 95 0.39 3.67 -4.62
N THR A 96 1.19 4.64 -5.07
CA THR A 96 2.57 4.84 -4.62
C THR A 96 2.80 6.25 -4.13
N LYS A 97 3.82 6.42 -3.27
CA LYS A 97 4.13 7.69 -2.57
C LYS A 97 2.96 8.23 -1.76
N VAL A 98 2.16 7.32 -1.21
CA VAL A 98 1.00 7.61 -0.36
C VAL A 98 1.40 8.24 0.97
N ASP A 99 2.66 8.08 1.37
CA ASP A 99 3.27 8.73 2.54
C ASP A 99 3.69 10.18 2.28
N MET A 100 3.74 10.61 1.02
CA MET A 100 4.15 11.97 0.62
C MET A 100 2.95 12.89 0.44
N VAL A 101 2.00 12.90 1.38
CA VAL A 101 0.71 13.64 1.27
C VAL A 101 0.90 15.12 0.92
N ASN A 102 1.93 15.76 1.48
CA ASN A 102 2.25 17.17 1.19
C ASN A 102 2.71 17.44 -0.25
N LEU A 103 3.05 16.39 -1.00
CA LEU A 103 3.49 16.45 -2.40
C LEU A 103 2.47 15.81 -3.35
N TRP A 104 1.29 15.44 -2.86
CA TRP A 104 0.24 14.89 -3.71
C TRP A 104 -0.19 15.91 -4.75
N MET A 105 -0.24 15.45 -5.98
CA MET A 105 -0.73 16.19 -7.14
C MET A 105 -2.05 15.63 -7.67
N LEU A 106 -2.49 14.50 -7.11
CA LEU A 106 -3.74 13.81 -7.45
C LEU A 106 -4.65 13.79 -6.24
N ASP A 107 -5.94 13.98 -6.49
CA ASP A 107 -6.99 13.72 -5.50
C ASP A 107 -7.30 12.22 -5.46
N GLU A 108 -7.06 11.59 -4.31
CA GLU A 108 -7.25 10.16 -4.14
C GLU A 108 -8.71 9.74 -4.36
N ASP A 109 -9.67 10.55 -3.89
CA ASP A 109 -11.09 10.23 -4.00
C ASP A 109 -11.53 10.28 -5.46
N HIS A 110 -11.01 11.24 -6.22
CA HIS A 110 -11.22 11.31 -7.67
C HIS A 110 -10.66 10.08 -8.39
N VAL A 111 -9.43 9.67 -8.09
CA VAL A 111 -8.84 8.45 -8.67
C VAL A 111 -9.66 7.21 -8.31
N ARG A 112 -10.09 7.10 -7.04
CA ARG A 112 -10.91 5.97 -6.58
C ARG A 112 -12.24 5.90 -7.31
N HIS A 113 -12.89 7.04 -7.52
CA HIS A 113 -14.13 7.10 -8.28
C HIS A 113 -13.96 6.54 -9.71
N ILE A 114 -12.86 6.86 -10.39
CA ILE A 114 -12.56 6.31 -11.72
C ILE A 114 -12.34 4.79 -11.66
N ILE A 115 -11.62 4.30 -10.64
CA ILE A 115 -11.39 2.85 -10.43
C ILE A 115 -12.72 2.10 -10.20
N GLU A 116 -13.64 2.69 -9.43
CA GLU A 116 -14.95 2.13 -9.15
C GLU A 116 -15.83 2.00 -10.39
N GLN A 117 -15.79 3.00 -11.28
CA GLN A 117 -16.49 2.96 -12.57
C GLN A 117 -16.03 1.79 -13.45
N HIS A 118 -14.81 1.28 -13.23
CA HIS A 118 -14.22 0.15 -13.95
C HIS A 118 -14.32 -1.18 -13.18
N GLY A 119 -15.25 -1.27 -12.23
CA GLY A 119 -15.57 -2.50 -11.53
C GLY A 119 -14.64 -2.81 -10.35
N SER A 120 -13.91 -1.82 -9.83
CA SER A 120 -13.11 -1.91 -8.61
C SER A 120 -12.08 -3.05 -8.61
N PRO A 121 -11.07 -3.01 -9.50
CA PRO A 121 -9.92 -3.92 -9.43
C PRO A 121 -9.21 -3.83 -8.07
N TYR A 122 -8.42 -4.87 -7.72
CA TYR A 122 -7.69 -4.91 -6.45
C TYR A 122 -6.82 -3.67 -6.30
N THR A 123 -6.90 -3.01 -5.15
CA THR A 123 -6.13 -1.79 -4.89
C THR A 123 -5.16 -2.03 -3.74
N PHE A 124 -3.92 -1.60 -3.93
CA PHE A 124 -2.84 -1.71 -2.95
C PHE A 124 -2.21 -0.34 -2.73
N TYR A 125 -1.89 -0.03 -1.48
CA TYR A 125 -1.14 1.17 -1.10
C TYR A 125 0.28 0.75 -0.77
N ALA A 126 1.25 1.25 -1.54
CA ALA A 126 2.62 0.80 -1.48
C ALA A 126 3.57 1.96 -1.14
N ASN A 127 4.11 1.92 0.09
CA ASN A 127 5.35 2.60 0.40
C ASN A 127 6.53 1.69 0.03
N LEU A 128 7.20 2.02 -1.07
CA LEU A 128 8.28 1.19 -1.62
C LEU A 128 9.66 1.57 -1.08
N GLN A 129 9.80 2.64 -0.30
CA GLN A 129 11.07 3.06 0.29
C GLN A 129 11.42 2.17 1.49
N ASP A 130 10.45 1.93 2.36
CA ASP A 130 10.59 1.04 3.50
C ASP A 130 10.70 -0.43 3.06
N GLU A 131 11.72 -1.14 3.54
CA GLU A 131 11.98 -2.53 3.14
C GLU A 131 10.94 -3.53 3.65
N LEU A 132 10.46 -3.34 4.88
CA LEU A 132 9.48 -4.22 5.50
C LEU A 132 8.12 -4.07 4.80
N LEU A 133 7.68 -2.83 4.59
CA LEU A 133 6.45 -2.54 3.85
C LEU A 133 6.53 -3.02 2.41
N ARG A 134 7.66 -2.76 1.72
CA ARG A 134 7.91 -3.26 0.36
C ARG A 134 7.85 -4.79 0.29
N ARG A 135 8.43 -5.50 1.26
CA ARG A 135 8.35 -6.96 1.31
C ARG A 135 6.92 -7.44 1.51
N ASN A 136 6.21 -6.87 2.48
CA ASN A 136 4.84 -7.27 2.80
C ASN A 136 3.89 -7.04 1.62
N ILE A 137 3.98 -5.88 0.97
CA ILE A 137 3.14 -5.57 -0.20
C ILE A 137 3.51 -6.47 -1.38
N GLY A 138 4.80 -6.78 -1.58
CA GLY A 138 5.23 -7.75 -2.59
C GLY A 138 4.66 -9.15 -2.36
N GLU A 139 4.57 -9.61 -1.12
CA GLU A 139 3.95 -10.90 -0.77
C GLU A 139 2.42 -10.90 -0.99
N GLN A 140 1.74 -9.78 -0.70
CA GLN A 140 0.30 -9.62 -0.95
C GLN A 140 0.00 -9.60 -2.46
N ILE A 141 0.74 -8.80 -3.22
CA ILE A 141 0.60 -8.71 -4.68
C ILE A 141 0.95 -10.05 -5.33
N THR A 142 1.98 -10.75 -4.86
CA THR A 142 2.25 -12.13 -5.29
C THR A 142 1.01 -13.00 -5.15
N ARG A 143 0.34 -12.95 -4.00
CA ARG A 143 -0.86 -13.75 -3.74
C ARG A 143 -2.00 -13.36 -4.67
N ALA A 144 -2.21 -12.07 -4.90
CA ALA A 144 -3.22 -11.57 -5.84
C ALA A 144 -2.97 -12.06 -7.26
N ILE A 145 -1.71 -12.03 -7.72
CA ILE A 145 -1.30 -12.59 -9.01
C ILE A 145 -1.59 -14.10 -9.04
N CYS A 146 -1.14 -14.87 -8.04
CA CYS A 146 -1.41 -16.32 -7.99
C CYS A 146 -2.90 -16.65 -8.09
N ILE A 147 -3.74 -15.85 -7.44
CA ILE A 147 -5.20 -16.01 -7.47
C ILE A 147 -5.73 -15.65 -8.86
N GLY A 148 -5.41 -14.46 -9.38
CA GLY A 148 -5.88 -13.97 -10.67
C GLY A 148 -5.44 -14.81 -11.86
N THR A 149 -4.30 -15.50 -11.76
CA THR A 149 -3.79 -16.41 -12.79
C THR A 149 -4.10 -17.89 -12.49
N PHE A 150 -5.03 -18.18 -11.58
CA PHE A 150 -5.46 -19.54 -11.21
C PHE A 150 -4.34 -20.49 -10.76
N GLN A 151 -3.24 -19.96 -10.23
CA GLN A 151 -2.12 -20.74 -9.68
C GLN A 151 -2.36 -21.11 -8.20
N GLN A 152 -3.29 -20.45 -7.53
CA GLN A 152 -3.73 -20.79 -6.17
C GLN A 152 -4.84 -21.86 -6.19
N ARG A 153 -4.60 -23.02 -5.57
CA ARG A 153 -5.62 -24.07 -5.45
C ARG A 153 -6.80 -23.59 -4.59
N GLN A 154 -8.01 -24.01 -4.98
CA GLN A 154 -9.26 -23.83 -4.22
C GLN A 154 -9.70 -22.38 -3.99
N VAL A 155 -9.09 -21.40 -4.67
CA VAL A 155 -9.51 -20.00 -4.60
C VAL A 155 -9.85 -19.53 -6.00
N HIS A 156 -11.13 -19.22 -6.24
CA HIS A 156 -11.56 -18.61 -7.49
C HIS A 156 -11.38 -17.08 -7.39
N PRO A 157 -10.79 -16.40 -8.39
CA PRO A 157 -10.53 -14.96 -8.33
C PRO A 157 -11.77 -14.11 -8.03
N LEU A 158 -12.92 -14.46 -8.61
CA LEU A 158 -14.19 -13.80 -8.34
C LEU A 158 -14.67 -13.95 -6.88
N GLY A 159 -14.30 -15.05 -6.22
CA GLY A 159 -14.66 -15.26 -4.81
C GLY A 159 -13.97 -14.27 -3.88
N VAL A 160 -12.73 -13.88 -4.19
CA VAL A 160 -11.97 -12.91 -3.38
C VAL A 160 -12.49 -11.49 -3.61
N LYS A 161 -12.97 -11.17 -4.82
CA LYS A 161 -13.64 -9.88 -5.11
C LYS A 161 -14.88 -9.67 -4.24
N LEU A 162 -15.65 -10.74 -3.99
CA LEU A 162 -16.83 -10.70 -3.12
C LEU A 162 -16.49 -10.50 -1.63
N LEU A 163 -15.28 -10.87 -1.21
CA LEU A 163 -14.81 -10.64 0.16
C LEU A 163 -14.39 -9.18 0.35
N ASN A 164 -13.66 -8.62 -0.62
CA ASN A 164 -13.18 -7.23 -0.54
C ASN A 164 -14.29 -6.18 -0.57
N ASN A 165 -15.43 -6.45 -1.22
CA ASN A 165 -16.57 -5.54 -1.24
C ASN A 165 -17.26 -5.35 0.11
N ARG A 166 -16.92 -6.15 1.14
CA ARG A 166 -17.50 -6.00 2.48
C ARG A 166 -16.75 -5.03 3.40
N ASP A 167 -15.54 -4.61 3.04
CA ASP A 167 -14.65 -3.91 3.99
C ASP A 167 -14.46 -2.40 3.73
N PHE A 168 -15.19 -1.79 2.77
CA PHE A 168 -15.08 -0.34 2.48
C PHE A 168 -16.22 0.55 3.03
N ASN A 169 -17.19 -0.01 3.77
CA ASN A 169 -18.28 0.78 4.35
C ASN A 169 -18.11 1.17 5.84
N ASN A 170 -16.96 0.89 6.45
CA ASN A 170 -16.66 1.32 7.82
C ASN A 170 -15.35 2.11 7.86
N ASN A 171 -15.46 3.42 7.73
CA ASN A 171 -14.62 4.45 8.35
C ASN A 171 -15.52 5.70 8.42
N ASP A 172 -16.54 5.68 9.26
CA ASP A 172 -16.46 6.35 10.56
C ASP A 172 -15.22 7.24 10.74
N THR A 173 -15.36 8.47 10.27
CA THR A 173 -15.16 9.68 11.07
C THR A 173 -14.24 9.53 12.30
N THR A 174 -12.97 9.87 12.12
CA THR A 174 -12.27 10.69 13.12
C THR A 174 -11.75 11.93 12.44
N HIS A 175 -12.70 12.82 12.14
CA HIS A 175 -12.47 14.25 12.28
C HIS A 175 -11.80 14.46 13.64
N VAL A 176 -10.55 14.92 13.63
CA VAL A 176 -9.92 15.44 14.85
C VAL A 176 -10.55 16.81 15.08
N ASP A 177 -11.74 16.80 15.68
CA ASP A 177 -12.37 17.98 16.24
C ASP A 177 -11.52 18.42 17.43
N ASN A 178 -10.82 19.53 17.21
CA ASN A 178 -9.98 20.19 18.19
C ASN A 178 -10.87 21.11 19.05
N ASP A 179 -11.76 20.51 19.85
CA ASP A 179 -12.63 21.23 20.76
C ASP A 179 -12.21 20.99 22.22
N HIS A 180 -11.64 22.06 22.79
CA HIS A 180 -12.04 22.58 24.10
C HIS A 180 -11.79 21.69 25.34
N TYR A 181 -10.57 21.75 25.89
CA TYR A 181 -10.34 21.39 27.29
C TYR A 181 -10.97 22.45 28.21
N GLY A 182 -12.15 22.13 28.73
CA GLY A 182 -12.76 22.78 29.88
C GLY A 182 -12.36 22.07 31.18
N GLN A 183 -11.77 22.86 32.09
CA GLN A 183 -11.82 22.76 33.55
C GLN A 183 -11.57 21.39 34.20
N GLU A 184 -10.31 21.19 34.63
CA GLU A 184 -10.00 20.29 35.74
C GLU A 184 -10.29 20.99 37.08
N ASP A 185 -11.04 20.28 37.91
CA ASP A 185 -11.41 20.62 39.28
C ASP A 185 -10.19 20.85 40.18
N GLN A 186 -10.21 21.98 40.88
CA GLN A 186 -9.39 22.23 42.06
C GLN A 186 -10.05 21.61 43.30
N ASN A 187 -9.25 20.95 44.14
CA ASN A 187 -9.16 21.13 45.60
C ASN A 187 -8.35 19.94 46.19
N GLU A 188 -7.04 20.06 46.41
CA GLU A 188 -6.35 20.80 47.48
C GLU A 188 -6.32 20.01 48.81
N TYR A 189 -5.23 19.24 48.98
CA TYR A 189 -4.80 18.71 50.28
C TYR A 189 -3.85 19.71 50.95
N GLY A 190 -4.29 20.18 52.12
CA GLY A 190 -3.58 20.80 53.24
C GLY A 190 -2.09 21.12 53.10
N GLN A 191 -1.80 22.42 53.08
CA GLN A 191 -0.55 22.98 53.59
C GLN A 191 -0.69 23.26 55.09
N SER A 192 0.29 22.82 55.87
CA SER A 192 0.56 23.33 57.21
C SER A 192 2.07 23.55 57.28
N GLN A 193 2.48 24.82 57.29
CA GLN A 193 3.83 25.25 57.61
C GLN A 193 3.75 26.24 58.78
N HIS A 194 4.55 25.95 59.81
CA HIS A 194 5.04 26.77 60.94
C HIS A 194 5.79 25.73 61.81
N ASP A 195 7.01 25.88 62.32
CA ASP A 195 7.97 26.97 62.37
C ASP A 195 9.36 26.38 62.73
N GLU A 196 10.40 27.17 62.43
CA GLU A 196 11.64 27.40 63.19
C GLU A 196 12.76 26.33 63.36
N ASP A 197 13.91 26.71 62.77
CA ASP A 197 15.24 26.95 63.37
C ASP A 197 16.24 25.84 63.80
N GLN A 198 17.49 26.07 63.31
CA GLN A 198 18.81 25.79 63.92
C GLN A 198 19.24 24.31 64.00
N ASP A 199 20.48 23.85 63.77
CA ASP A 199 21.80 24.44 63.52
C ASP A 199 22.74 23.38 62.88
N GLU A 200 23.74 23.90 62.16
CA GLU A 200 25.15 23.48 61.97
C GLU A 200 25.66 22.01 61.87
N HIS A 201 26.70 21.92 61.03
CA HIS A 201 27.87 21.02 61.00
C HIS A 201 27.82 19.68 60.22
N GLY A 202 28.43 19.73 59.02
CA GLY A 202 29.76 19.13 58.84
C GLY A 202 29.88 17.73 58.22
N GLY A 203 30.69 17.63 57.15
CA GLY A 203 31.60 16.49 56.98
C GLY A 203 31.31 15.49 55.84
N ASP A 204 31.92 15.76 54.69
CA ASP A 204 32.89 14.88 54.02
C ASP A 204 32.60 13.40 53.64
N GLN A 205 32.92 13.17 52.35
CA GLN A 205 33.69 12.05 51.78
C GLN A 205 32.98 10.80 51.21
N TYR A 206 33.10 10.72 49.87
CA TYR A 206 33.50 9.57 49.05
C TYR A 206 33.85 8.25 49.78
N SER A 207 33.30 7.12 49.31
CA SER A 207 34.11 6.02 48.78
C SER A 207 33.29 5.01 47.99
N GLN A 208 33.82 4.64 46.81
CA GLN A 208 33.52 3.40 46.11
C GLN A 208 34.08 2.19 46.87
N GLY A 209 33.55 0.99 46.63
CA GLY A 209 34.35 -0.22 46.69
C GLY A 209 33.69 -1.48 47.28
N LYS A 210 33.28 -2.35 46.35
CA LYS A 210 33.02 -3.81 46.45
C LYS A 210 31.72 -4.28 47.10
#